data_AF-A0A538PQR4-F1
#
_entry.id   AF-A0A538PQR4-F1
#
_cell.length_a   1.000
_cell.length_b   1.000
_cell.length_c   1.000
_cell.angle_alpha   90.00
_cell.angle_beta   90.00
_cell.angle_gamma   90.00
#
_symmetry.space_group_name_H-M   'P 1'
#
loop_
_entity.id
_entity.type
_entity.pdbx_description
1 polymer ?
#
loop_
_entity_poly.entity_id
_entity_poly.type
_entity_poly.pdbx_seq_one_letter_code
_entity_poly.pdbx_strand_id
1 'polypeptide(L)' 'MTRASDWQQAASRAFAAELLATAAALAERMEGRADWDAVEKLADLFEVQPFVIHHQLSNHGLA' A
#
# COMPACT_ATOMS: atom_id res chain seq x y z
N MET A 1 -7.04 23.92 16.78
CA MET A 1 -7.81 23.29 15.68
C MET A 1 -6.85 22.98 14.54
N THR A 2 -6.33 21.75 14.45
CA THR A 2 -5.42 21.33 13.36
C THR A 2 -6.09 20.23 12.54
N ARG A 3 -7.13 20.59 11.78
CA ARG A 3 -7.75 19.67 10.79
C ARG A 3 -7.00 19.66 9.46
N ALA A 4 -6.17 20.68 9.19
CA ALA A 4 -5.43 20.83 7.94
C ALA A 4 -4.19 19.91 7.84
N SER A 5 -3.63 19.48 8.98
CA SER A 5 -2.46 18.60 9.03
C SER A 5 -2.79 17.17 8.59
N ASP A 6 -4.00 16.68 8.89
CA ASP A 6 -4.36 15.27 8.66
C ASP A 6 -4.49 14.92 7.18
N TRP A 7 -5.22 15.73 6.41
CA TRP A 7 -5.50 15.42 5.01
C TRP A 7 -4.24 15.52 4.14
N GLN A 8 -3.46 16.60 4.31
CA GLN A 8 -2.23 16.79 3.55
C GLN A 8 -1.20 15.70 3.89
N GLN A 9 -1.06 15.32 5.16
CA GLN A 9 -0.15 14.24 5.56
C GLN A 9 -0.64 12.87 5.08
N ALA A 10 -1.94 12.61 5.10
CA ALA A 10 -2.51 11.38 4.56
C ALA A 10 -2.27 11.27 3.05
N ALA A 11 -2.50 12.36 2.31
CA ALA A 11 -2.23 12.42 0.87
C ALA A 11 -0.74 12.22 0.58
N SER A 12 0.16 12.84 1.35
CA SER A 12 1.60 12.64 1.22
C SER A 12 2.02 11.19 1.46
N ARG A 13 1.43 10.52 2.46
CA ARG A 13 1.70 9.10 2.73
C ARG A 13 1.17 8.18 1.64
N ALA A 14 -0.04 8.43 1.16
CA ALA A 14 -0.62 7.67 0.04
C ALA A 14 0.22 7.81 -1.23
N PHE A 15 0.67 9.03 -1.55
CA PHE A 15 1.57 9.29 -2.68
C PHE A 15 2.92 8.59 -2.53
N ALA A 16 3.55 8.66 -1.34
CA ALA A 16 4.82 7.98 -1.09
C ALA A 16 4.68 6.46 -1.21
N ALA A 17 3.59 5.90 -0.72
CA ALA A 17 3.34 4.48 -0.82
C ALA A 17 3.05 4.03 -2.26
N GLU A 18 2.36 4.84 -3.08
CA GLU A 18 2.16 4.58 -4.51
C GLU A 18 3.49 4.65 -5.29
N LEU A 19 4.38 5.58 -4.93
CA LEU A 19 5.72 5.69 -5.52
C LEU A 19 6.56 4.44 -5.26
N LEU A 20 6.42 3.85 -4.07
CA LEU A 20 7.17 2.66 -3.66
C LEU A 20 6.55 1.36 -4.21
N ALA A 21 5.23 1.25 -4.20
CA ALA A 21 4.50 0.07 -4.64
C ALA A 21 3.16 0.48 -5.25
N THR A 22 3.09 0.52 -6.58
CA THR A 22 1.88 0.98 -7.29
C THR A 22 0.75 -0.03 -7.18
N ALA A 23 -0.49 0.46 -7.06
CA ALA A 23 -1.68 -0.39 -7.02
C ALA A 23 -1.78 -1.34 -8.23
N ALA A 24 -1.39 -0.87 -9.41
CA ALA A 24 -1.38 -1.68 -10.63
C ALA A 24 -0.38 -2.83 -10.55
N ALA A 25 0.82 -2.57 -10.03
CA ALA A 25 1.84 -3.61 -9.89
C ALA A 25 1.47 -4.64 -8.82
N LEU A 26 0.81 -4.20 -7.74
CA LEU A 26 0.26 -5.08 -6.71
C LEU A 26 -0.87 -5.96 -7.29
N ALA A 27 -1.82 -5.37 -8.00
CA ALA A 27 -2.94 -6.09 -8.61
C ALA A 27 -2.51 -7.13 -9.65
N GLU A 28 -1.47 -6.85 -10.46
CA GLU A 28 -0.90 -7.83 -11.40
C GLU A 28 -0.28 -9.05 -10.69
N ARG A 29 0.30 -8.84 -9.50
CA ARG A 29 1.09 -9.86 -8.78
C ARG A 29 0.25 -10.66 -7.80
N MET A 30 -0.89 -10.12 -7.39
CA MET A 30 -1.87 -10.83 -6.60
C MET A 30 -2.71 -11.67 -7.55
N GLU A 31 -2.45 -12.97 -7.61
CA GLU A 31 -3.25 -13.96 -8.32
C GLU A 31 -4.65 -14.15 -7.67
N GLY A 32 -5.36 -13.05 -7.39
CA GLY A 32 -6.72 -13.02 -6.87
C GLY A 32 -6.87 -13.25 -5.36
N ARG A 33 -5.79 -13.29 -4.55
CA ARG A 33 -5.88 -13.41 -3.09
C ARG A 33 -4.86 -12.54 -2.36
N ALA A 34 -5.34 -11.73 -1.42
CA ALA A 34 -4.57 -10.95 -0.47
C ALA A 34 -4.39 -11.73 0.84
N ASP A 35 -3.64 -12.83 0.82
CA ASP A 35 -3.25 -13.46 2.08
C ASP A 35 -1.98 -12.82 2.65
N TRP A 36 -1.74 -13.05 3.95
CA TRP A 36 -0.58 -12.48 4.65
C TRP A 36 0.76 -12.92 4.04
N ASP A 37 0.81 -14.11 3.44
CA ASP A 37 2.03 -14.63 2.80
C ASP A 37 2.34 -13.86 1.50
N ALA A 38 1.32 -13.47 0.73
CA ALA A 38 1.44 -12.59 -0.42
C ALA A 38 1.86 -11.17 -0.01
N VAL A 39 1.34 -10.65 1.11
CA VAL A 39 1.72 -9.32 1.64
C VAL A 39 3.21 -9.27 1.98
N GLU A 40 3.73 -10.27 2.69
CA GLU A 40 5.15 -10.35 3.06
C GLU A 40 6.04 -10.46 1.82
N LYS A 41 5.70 -11.32 0.85
CA LYS A 41 6.47 -11.46 -0.41
C LYS A 41 6.52 -10.16 -1.21
N LEU A 42 5.42 -9.42 -1.27
CA LEU A 42 5.37 -8.13 -1.94
C LEU A 42 6.18 -7.08 -1.17
N ALA A 43 6.15 -7.11 0.16
CA ALA A 43 6.93 -6.21 0.99
C ALA A 43 8.43 -6.37 0.75
N ASP A 44 8.91 -7.62 0.71
CA ASP A 44 10.29 -7.96 0.36
C ASP A 44 10.64 -7.51 -1.06
N LEU A 45 9.76 -7.76 -2.03
CA LEU A 45 9.98 -7.39 -3.45
C LEU A 45 10.12 -5.87 -3.65
N PHE A 46 9.30 -5.09 -2.95
CA PHE A 46 9.31 -3.63 -3.04
C PHE A 46 10.26 -2.98 -2.02
N GLU A 47 10.97 -3.77 -1.22
CA GLU A 47 11.87 -3.30 -0.15
C GLU A 47 11.18 -2.34 0.84
N VAL A 48 9.93 -2.63 1.18
CA VAL A 48 9.11 -1.84 2.11
C VAL A 48 8.64 -2.68 3.30
N GLN A 49 8.13 -2.02 4.33
CA GLN A 49 7.48 -2.71 5.44
C GLN A 49 6.14 -3.34 5.00
N PRO A 50 5.76 -4.53 5.48
CA PRO A 50 4.50 -5.20 5.12
C PRO A 50 3.25 -4.34 5.33
N PHE A 51 3.29 -3.46 6.34
CA PHE A 51 2.22 -2.50 6.61
C PHE A 51 1.95 -1.54 5.44
N VAL A 52 2.97 -1.16 4.65
CA VAL A 52 2.82 -0.29 3.48
C VAL A 52 2.00 -1.01 2.40
N ILE A 53 2.33 -2.27 2.14
CA ILE A 53 1.60 -3.12 1.20
C ILE A 53 0.16 -3.32 1.68
N HIS A 54 -0.05 -3.75 2.92
CA HIS A 54 -1.39 -3.93 3.49
C HIS A 54 -2.25 -2.66 3.38
N HIS A 55 -1.67 -1.50 3.68
CA HIS A 55 -2.37 -0.22 3.57
C HIS A 55 -2.73 0.12 2.12
N GLN A 56 -1.82 -0.13 1.17
CA GLN A 56 -2.08 0.03 -0.26
C GLN A 56 -3.22 -0.89 -0.72
N LEU A 57 -3.20 -2.17 -0.36
CA LEU A 57 -4.27 -3.10 -0.71
C LEU A 57 -5.62 -2.66 -0.15
N SER A 58 -5.64 -2.21 1.11
CA SER A 58 -6.86 -1.68 1.74
C SER A 58 -7.39 -0.43 1.04
N ASN A 59 -6.50 0.52 0.70
CA ASN A 59 -6.87 1.78 0.05
C ASN A 59 -7.41 1.57 -1.38
N HIS A 60 -6.91 0.55 -2.08
CA HIS A 60 -7.29 0.23 -3.45
C HIS A 60 -8.41 -0.82 -3.55
N GLY A 61 -8.95 -1.29 -2.41
CA GLY A 61 -10.01 -2.31 -2.39
C GLY A 61 -9.56 -3.68 -2.89
N LEU A 62 -8.26 -3.99 -2.70
CA LEU A 62 -7.61 -5.24 -3.12
C LEU A 62 -7.40 -6.22 -1.95
N ALA A 63 -7.79 -5.85 -0.72
CA ALA A 63 -7.69 -6.66 0.50
C ALA A 63 -8.98 -7.46 0.79
#